data_AF-A0A1Q8BGY5-F1
#
_entry.id   AF-A0A1Q8BGY5-F1
#
_cell.length_a   1.000
_cell.length_b   1.000
_cell.length_c   1.000
_cell.angle_alpha   90.00
_cell.angle_beta   90.00
_cell.angle_gamma   90.00
#
_symmetry.space_group_name_H-M   'P 1'
#
loop_
_entity.id
_entity.type
_entity.pdbx_description
1 polymer ?
#
loop_
_entity_poly.entity_id
_entity_poly.type
_entity_poly.pdbx_seq_one_letter_code
_entity_poly.pdbx_strand_id
1 'polypeptide(L)'
;MRTTSRLFYLFLVASLVLIPALSISVHGSSPAQTSIFYFHKQSSKTINAVTTSLWSNTTSLWSPSTQIEQRDLSGGPGVFNFYGQPVLAGNVTIQGYVNFTLYLQASSSTGGGTVITASLGEVNSTGANVIVASDTLNGPVHTVLQSYSLSSSAGPLQVQAGSVLNFTITVTAPSSSAQLFMYYDSPSSPSSSSVDFQSRLGFSASATYDSTGVQRRAFNKNVTSTSREIILQAQGFDALGLYDIISVKTNITSPTGSSYATNAPLVRIKGSDTSNAGTWELNVTYSNTDPSGVYQVAIVAIDNSGIVATSQISYSLYATWLLTIRAVQSDSSQTPVPGVQVAVFTSGNPVYFGISNSTGYVVPLAILPDNSTYTIDSYWNGILVNQTNLFRPTSIYLSIAIPLYQVDFSKAFTDGNGNSLPTFPSKFHLVNPDASYTEAEPSGIYSLPAGTYTVSDVTWKGVDVSPSTASFDPKYGTPTFRLRIYDLAVQVVDQTGHAVESSQVIVFLNGQILSQGTTDGNGALSIHDLPVGQLIVIAKTSGQSAYGRTEVTLGSNTSAQVQLPLANGGYSVVSANAGWIILAIVLATGASLGIFVYKRVYKSRKRKT
;
A
#
# COMPACT_ATOMS: atom_id res chain seq x y z
N MET A 1 17.20 0.81 -30.39
CA MET A 1 17.84 -0.38 -29.77
C MET A 1 18.21 -0.06 -28.32
N ARG A 2 17.27 -0.23 -27.37
CA ARG A 2 17.54 -0.13 -25.91
C ARG A 2 16.35 -0.59 -25.05
N THR A 3 15.55 -1.55 -25.54
CA THR A 3 14.31 -1.99 -24.86
C THR A 3 14.19 -3.51 -24.66
N THR A 4 15.19 -4.30 -25.07
CA THR A 4 15.12 -5.78 -24.97
C THR A 4 15.90 -6.37 -23.79
N SER A 5 16.70 -5.59 -23.06
CA SER A 5 17.52 -6.11 -21.96
C SER A 5 16.88 -6.05 -20.56
N ARG A 6 15.68 -5.44 -20.42
CA ARG A 6 14.95 -5.39 -19.13
C ARG A 6 13.88 -6.49 -18.99
N LEU A 7 13.45 -7.12 -20.07
CA LEU A 7 12.48 -8.24 -20.01
C LEU A 7 13.14 -9.57 -19.58
N PHE A 8 14.44 -9.76 -19.85
CA PHE A 8 15.13 -11.01 -19.54
C PHE A 8 15.54 -11.13 -18.06
N TYR A 9 15.72 -10.01 -17.36
CA TYR A 9 15.95 -10.00 -15.90
C TYR A 9 14.66 -10.17 -15.08
N LEU A 10 13.48 -9.88 -15.65
CA LEU A 10 12.20 -10.10 -14.97
C LEU A 10 11.81 -11.59 -14.93
N PHE A 11 12.22 -12.38 -15.93
CA PHE A 11 11.92 -13.80 -15.98
C PHE A 11 12.81 -14.67 -15.09
N LEU A 12 14.05 -14.26 -14.83
CA LEU A 12 14.98 -15.00 -13.96
C LEU A 12 14.76 -14.74 -12.46
N VAL A 13 14.13 -13.61 -12.09
CA VAL A 13 13.74 -13.32 -10.70
C VAL A 13 12.38 -13.95 -10.34
N ALA A 14 11.52 -14.19 -11.33
CA ALA A 14 10.24 -14.87 -11.12
C ALA A 14 10.36 -16.40 -10.91
N SER A 15 11.49 -17.01 -11.28
CA SER A 15 11.72 -18.46 -11.11
C SER A 15 12.48 -18.85 -9.83
N LEU A 16 12.92 -17.87 -9.01
CA LEU A 16 13.53 -18.12 -7.69
C LEU A 16 12.59 -17.88 -6.49
N VAL A 17 11.30 -17.59 -6.73
CA VAL A 17 10.30 -17.30 -5.65
C VAL A 17 9.27 -18.43 -5.49
N LEU A 18 9.45 -19.57 -6.16
CA LEU A 18 8.61 -20.77 -6.03
C LEU A 18 9.42 -21.95 -5.48
N ILE A 19 10.06 -21.74 -4.34
CA ILE A 19 10.23 -22.81 -3.37
C ILE A 19 9.29 -22.41 -2.24
N PRO A 20 8.28 -23.21 -1.86
CA PRO A 20 7.61 -22.97 -0.60
C PRO A 20 8.72 -22.97 0.43
N ALA A 21 8.95 -21.82 1.09
CA ALA A 21 9.71 -21.82 2.32
C ALA A 21 8.98 -22.83 3.21
N LEU A 22 9.48 -24.06 3.24
CA LEU A 22 9.35 -24.92 4.38
C LEU A 22 10.06 -24.12 5.47
N SER A 23 9.29 -23.25 6.11
CA SER A 23 9.57 -22.81 7.46
C SER A 23 9.63 -24.12 8.24
N ILE A 24 10.82 -24.71 8.31
CA ILE A 24 11.17 -25.57 9.42
C ILE A 24 11.16 -24.59 10.58
N SER A 25 9.97 -24.41 11.14
CA SER A 25 9.85 -23.89 12.48
C SER A 25 10.59 -24.90 13.32
N VAL A 26 11.84 -24.60 13.65
CA VAL A 26 12.50 -25.23 14.77
C VAL A 26 11.72 -24.73 15.97
N HIS A 27 10.62 -25.43 16.28
CA HIS A 27 9.88 -25.21 17.50
C HIS A 27 10.87 -25.48 18.62
N GLY A 28 11.23 -24.44 19.37
CA GLY A 28 11.86 -24.61 20.68
C GLY A 28 11.01 -25.61 21.47
N SER A 29 11.64 -26.36 22.38
CA SER A 29 10.96 -27.36 23.20
C SER A 29 9.64 -26.81 23.72
N SER A 30 8.51 -27.31 23.19
CA SER A 30 7.20 -27.02 23.76
C SER A 30 7.27 -27.38 25.24
N PRO A 31 6.70 -26.57 26.16
CA PRO A 31 6.56 -27.00 27.54
C PRO A 31 5.86 -28.36 27.55
N ALA A 32 6.34 -29.26 28.42
CA ALA A 32 5.74 -30.59 28.57
C ALA A 32 4.24 -30.46 28.87
N GLN A 33 3.46 -31.27 28.21
CA GLN A 33 2.01 -31.36 28.37
C GLN A 33 1.69 -32.53 29.29
N THR A 34 1.75 -32.30 30.61
CA THR A 34 1.53 -33.33 31.63
C THR A 34 0.05 -33.70 31.78
N SER A 35 -0.29 -34.98 31.68
CA SER A 35 -1.63 -35.51 31.99
C SER A 35 -1.61 -36.38 33.22
N ILE A 36 -2.70 -36.37 34.00
CA ILE A 36 -2.90 -37.31 35.11
C ILE A 36 -3.87 -38.40 34.68
N PHE A 37 -3.41 -39.65 34.74
CA PHE A 37 -4.21 -40.84 34.55
C PHE A 37 -4.65 -41.38 35.91
N TYR A 38 -5.94 -41.32 36.17
CA TYR A 38 -6.58 -41.88 37.36
C TYR A 38 -6.92 -43.34 37.13
N PHE A 39 -6.83 -44.13 38.19
CA PHE A 39 -7.11 -45.56 38.16
C PHE A 39 -8.55 -45.83 38.57
N HIS A 40 -9.21 -46.72 37.83
CA HIS A 40 -10.61 -47.07 38.03
C HIS A 40 -10.87 -48.56 37.78
N LYS A 41 -12.01 -49.02 38.29
CA LYS A 41 -12.58 -50.34 38.02
C LYS A 41 -13.95 -50.19 37.38
N GLN A 42 -14.15 -50.92 36.29
CA GLN A 42 -15.42 -51.00 35.56
C GLN A 42 -15.76 -52.44 35.22
N SER A 43 -16.88 -52.63 34.50
CA SER A 43 -17.17 -53.90 33.84
C SER A 43 -16.00 -54.33 32.95
N SER A 44 -15.77 -55.64 32.90
CA SER A 44 -14.69 -56.17 32.10
C SER A 44 -14.96 -55.97 30.61
N LYS A 45 -13.93 -55.56 29.86
CA LYS A 45 -13.97 -55.41 28.41
C LYS A 45 -12.60 -55.70 27.81
N THR A 46 -12.56 -55.84 26.48
CA THR A 46 -11.35 -56.14 25.73
C THR A 46 -10.93 -54.96 24.88
N ILE A 47 -9.70 -54.47 25.06
CA ILE A 47 -9.05 -53.48 24.19
C ILE A 47 -7.65 -54.01 23.88
N ASN A 48 -7.22 -53.98 22.61
CA ASN A 48 -5.88 -54.40 22.20
C ASN A 48 -5.48 -55.81 22.70
N ALA A 49 -6.40 -56.77 22.57
CA ALA A 49 -6.26 -58.15 23.07
C ALA A 49 -6.09 -58.31 24.60
N VAL A 50 -6.23 -57.23 25.37
CA VAL A 50 -6.23 -57.26 26.84
C VAL A 50 -7.67 -57.23 27.35
N THR A 51 -8.06 -58.26 28.10
CA THR A 51 -9.33 -58.31 28.84
C THR A 51 -9.08 -57.99 30.31
N THR A 52 -9.65 -56.90 30.79
CA THR A 52 -9.47 -56.44 32.18
C THR A 52 -10.71 -55.69 32.68
N SER A 53 -10.81 -55.51 33.99
CA SER A 53 -11.75 -54.59 34.64
C SER A 53 -11.05 -53.35 35.21
N LEU A 54 -9.70 -53.33 35.19
CA LEU A 54 -8.87 -52.26 35.73
C LEU A 54 -8.40 -51.34 34.61
N TRP A 55 -8.82 -50.08 34.69
CA TRP A 55 -8.71 -49.12 33.61
C TRP A 55 -8.19 -47.78 34.13
N SER A 56 -7.67 -46.96 33.23
CA SER A 56 -7.19 -45.63 33.53
C SER A 56 -7.58 -44.63 32.45
N ASN A 57 -7.89 -43.40 32.85
CA ASN A 57 -8.04 -42.28 31.94
C ASN A 57 -7.79 -40.96 32.68
N THR A 58 -8.03 -39.84 32.01
CA THR A 58 -7.82 -38.49 32.54
C THR A 58 -8.98 -37.94 33.38
N THR A 59 -10.04 -38.72 33.58
CA THR A 59 -11.19 -38.32 34.40
C THR A 59 -10.94 -38.67 35.87
N SER A 60 -11.04 -37.71 36.78
CA SER A 60 -10.64 -37.92 38.17
C SER A 60 -11.49 -38.92 38.96
N LEU A 61 -12.79 -39.01 38.68
CA LEU A 61 -13.72 -39.89 39.40
C LEU A 61 -14.74 -40.51 38.45
N TRP A 62 -14.94 -41.81 38.57
CA TRP A 62 -15.99 -42.58 37.89
C TRP A 62 -17.06 -43.09 38.85
N SER A 63 -16.67 -43.36 40.09
CA SER A 63 -17.57 -43.67 41.18
C SER A 63 -17.52 -42.59 42.26
N PRO A 64 -18.64 -42.24 42.91
CA PRO A 64 -18.64 -41.42 44.11
C PRO A 64 -18.08 -42.17 45.33
N SER A 65 -17.94 -43.51 45.25
CA SER A 65 -17.36 -44.35 46.30
C SER A 65 -15.91 -44.75 45.97
N THR A 66 -15.07 -44.77 47.01
CA THR A 66 -13.68 -45.26 46.91
C THR A 66 -13.65 -46.71 46.44
N GLN A 67 -12.81 -46.99 45.45
CA GLN A 67 -12.57 -48.34 44.94
C GLN A 67 -11.28 -48.91 45.53
N ILE A 68 -11.28 -50.23 45.76
CA ILE A 68 -10.17 -50.96 46.38
C ILE A 68 -9.93 -52.23 45.59
N GLU A 69 -8.66 -52.51 45.26
CA GLU A 69 -8.22 -53.79 44.69
C GLU A 69 -7.30 -54.51 45.67
N GLN A 70 -7.53 -55.80 45.85
CA GLN A 70 -6.79 -56.65 46.78
C GLN A 70 -5.87 -57.64 46.04
N ARG A 71 -4.66 -57.87 46.57
CA ARG A 71 -3.74 -58.93 46.13
C ARG A 71 -3.19 -59.69 47.34
N ASP A 72 -2.95 -60.98 47.20
CA ASP A 72 -2.33 -61.82 48.22
C ASP A 72 -0.83 -61.97 47.94
N LEU A 73 0.02 -61.59 48.89
CA LEU A 73 1.48 -61.67 48.76
C LEU A 73 2.05 -63.05 49.10
N SER A 74 1.25 -63.97 49.65
CA SER A 74 1.70 -65.32 50.00
C SER A 74 2.04 -66.20 48.78
N GLY A 75 1.46 -65.90 47.62
CA GLY A 75 1.63 -66.64 46.37
C GLY A 75 2.61 -66.02 45.37
N GLY A 76 3.26 -64.91 45.71
CA GLY A 76 4.15 -64.15 44.81
C GLY A 76 3.88 -62.64 44.85
N PRO A 77 4.42 -61.89 43.88
CA PRO A 77 4.26 -60.44 43.85
C PRO A 77 2.79 -60.04 43.60
N GLY A 78 2.34 -59.00 44.30
CA GLY A 78 1.05 -58.37 44.05
C GLY A 78 1.13 -57.48 42.82
N VAL A 79 0.47 -57.88 41.73
CA VAL A 79 0.49 -57.15 40.45
C VAL A 79 -0.86 -56.49 40.15
N PHE A 80 -0.82 -55.21 39.83
CA PHE A 80 -1.95 -54.42 39.34
C PHE A 80 -1.60 -53.88 37.96
N ASN A 81 -2.47 -54.09 36.98
CA ASN A 81 -2.32 -53.54 35.63
C ASN A 81 -3.55 -52.69 35.31
N PHE A 82 -3.36 -51.38 35.20
CA PHE A 82 -4.38 -50.45 34.76
C PHE A 82 -4.09 -50.04 33.33
N TYR A 83 -5.09 -50.19 32.45
CA TYR A 83 -4.92 -49.91 31.03
C TYR A 83 -5.66 -48.64 30.63
N GLY A 84 -5.01 -47.81 29.80
CA GLY A 84 -5.58 -46.61 29.20
C GLY A 84 -6.86 -46.91 28.44
N GLN A 85 -7.88 -46.08 28.63
CA GLN A 85 -9.06 -46.10 27.78
C GLN A 85 -9.64 -44.69 27.55
N PRO A 86 -10.08 -44.36 26.32
CA PRO A 86 -10.00 -45.17 25.10
C PRO A 86 -8.55 -45.39 24.61
N VAL A 87 -8.38 -46.13 23.50
CA VAL A 87 -7.09 -46.17 22.80
C VAL A 87 -6.64 -44.76 22.44
N LEU A 88 -5.34 -44.54 22.38
CA LEU A 88 -4.76 -43.28 21.92
C LEU A 88 -5.31 -42.95 20.53
N ALA A 89 -5.85 -41.75 20.38
CA ALA A 89 -6.42 -41.31 19.12
C ALA A 89 -5.33 -40.85 18.14
N GLY A 90 -4.22 -40.31 18.65
CA GLY A 90 -3.08 -39.82 17.89
C GLY A 90 -1.75 -40.38 18.39
N ASN A 91 -0.69 -40.20 17.59
CA ASN A 91 0.66 -40.51 18.01
C ASN A 91 1.12 -39.49 19.07
N VAL A 92 1.83 -39.96 20.09
CA VAL A 92 2.41 -39.09 21.13
C VAL A 92 3.87 -39.43 21.35
N THR A 93 4.62 -38.43 21.78
CA THR A 93 5.97 -38.63 22.32
C THR A 93 5.92 -38.41 23.82
N ILE A 94 6.26 -39.43 24.59
CA ILE A 94 6.47 -39.31 26.03
C ILE A 94 7.91 -38.86 26.22
N GLN A 95 8.10 -37.75 26.94
CA GLN A 95 9.42 -37.18 27.21
C GLN A 95 9.33 -36.33 28.47
N GLY A 96 10.15 -36.64 29.47
CA GLY A 96 10.10 -35.99 30.77
C GLY A 96 9.94 -37.02 31.89
N TYR A 97 9.04 -36.75 32.83
CA TYR A 97 8.80 -37.63 33.97
C TYR A 97 7.49 -38.39 33.85
N VAL A 98 7.51 -39.61 34.39
CA VAL A 98 6.32 -40.39 34.73
C VAL A 98 6.31 -40.53 36.25
N ASN A 99 5.29 -39.97 36.90
CA ASN A 99 5.19 -40.00 38.35
C ASN A 99 3.98 -40.82 38.78
N PHE A 100 4.20 -41.85 39.59
CA PHE A 100 3.15 -42.63 40.21
C PHE A 100 2.88 -42.11 41.61
N THR A 101 1.61 -41.93 41.96
CA THR A 101 1.16 -41.71 43.34
C THR A 101 0.26 -42.86 43.71
N LEU A 102 0.68 -43.68 44.67
CA LEU A 102 0.01 -44.94 45.02
C LEU A 102 -0.43 -44.92 46.48
N TYR A 103 -1.70 -45.15 46.74
CA TYR A 103 -2.26 -45.27 48.08
C TYR A 103 -2.40 -46.74 48.45
N LEU A 104 -1.47 -47.24 49.28
CA LEU A 104 -1.36 -48.65 49.62
C LEU A 104 -1.52 -48.89 51.13
N GLN A 105 -2.13 -50.02 51.45
CA GLN A 105 -2.24 -50.56 52.81
C GLN A 105 -2.05 -52.07 52.78
N ALA A 106 -1.48 -52.66 53.83
CA ALA A 106 -1.38 -54.10 53.98
C ALA A 106 -2.11 -54.59 55.24
N SER A 107 -2.62 -55.82 55.25
CA SER A 107 -3.28 -56.40 56.44
C SER A 107 -2.30 -56.60 57.62
N SER A 108 -1.01 -56.76 57.32
CA SER A 108 0.11 -56.75 58.25
C SER A 108 1.31 -56.08 57.57
N SER A 109 2.23 -55.51 58.33
CA SER A 109 3.41 -54.86 57.75
C SER A 109 4.20 -55.87 56.91
N THR A 110 4.50 -55.50 55.67
CA THR A 110 5.21 -56.37 54.72
C THR A 110 6.68 -56.60 55.07
N GLY A 111 7.24 -55.80 56.00
CA GLY A 111 8.59 -55.99 56.52
C GLY A 111 9.72 -55.61 55.55
N GLY A 112 10.95 -55.93 55.94
CA GLY A 112 12.17 -55.65 55.16
C GLY A 112 12.23 -56.48 53.88
N GLY A 113 12.85 -55.93 52.83
CA GLY A 113 12.94 -56.58 51.51
C GLY A 113 11.71 -56.37 50.62
N THR A 114 10.73 -55.57 51.07
CA THR A 114 9.60 -55.15 50.23
C THR A 114 10.05 -54.13 49.19
N VAL A 115 9.64 -54.37 47.94
CA VAL A 115 9.98 -53.55 46.77
C VAL A 115 8.69 -53.22 46.02
N ILE A 116 8.44 -51.92 45.84
CA ILE A 116 7.34 -51.41 45.02
C ILE A 116 7.95 -50.98 43.68
N THR A 117 7.55 -51.62 42.59
CA THR A 117 7.97 -51.25 41.23
C THR A 117 6.76 -50.72 40.48
N ALA A 118 6.90 -49.57 39.84
CA ALA A 118 5.88 -49.00 38.97
C ALA A 118 6.46 -48.77 37.58
N SER A 119 5.75 -49.20 36.55
CA SER A 119 6.17 -49.05 35.16
C SER A 119 5.04 -48.60 34.25
N LEU A 120 5.37 -47.76 33.28
CA LEU A 120 4.52 -47.40 32.16
C LEU A 120 4.94 -48.24 30.95
N GLY A 121 3.96 -48.81 30.24
CA GLY A 121 4.15 -49.54 28.98
C GLY A 121 3.20 -49.07 27.88
N GLU A 122 3.56 -49.32 26.62
CA GLU A 122 2.67 -49.26 25.47
C GLU A 122 2.15 -50.66 25.17
N VAL A 123 0.84 -50.82 25.06
CA VAL A 123 0.21 -52.05 24.56
C VAL A 123 -0.42 -51.80 23.20
N ASN A 124 0.20 -52.39 22.18
CA ASN A 124 -0.26 -52.26 20.81
C ASN A 124 -1.51 -53.14 20.52
N SER A 125 -2.08 -53.02 19.33
CA SER A 125 -3.30 -53.75 18.93
C SER A 125 -3.21 -55.28 19.01
N THR A 126 -2.00 -55.85 19.03
CA THR A 126 -1.77 -57.30 19.17
C THR A 126 -1.64 -57.76 20.63
N GLY A 127 -1.67 -56.84 21.59
CA GLY A 127 -1.48 -57.12 23.01
C GLY A 127 -0.02 -57.16 23.47
N ALA A 128 0.94 -56.86 22.58
CA ALA A 128 2.34 -56.80 22.96
C ALA A 128 2.60 -55.55 23.81
N ASN A 129 3.20 -55.75 24.99
CA ASN A 129 3.55 -54.69 25.94
C ASN A 129 5.02 -54.30 25.82
N VAL A 130 5.30 -53.03 25.55
CA VAL A 130 6.65 -52.45 25.47
C VAL A 130 6.82 -51.47 26.62
N ILE A 131 7.76 -51.74 27.53
CA ILE A 131 8.02 -50.86 28.68
C ILE A 131 8.59 -49.52 28.19
N VAL A 132 7.95 -48.43 28.61
CA VAL A 132 8.32 -47.04 28.34
C VAL A 132 9.21 -46.47 29.45
N ALA A 133 8.80 -46.69 30.70
CA ALA A 133 9.47 -46.15 31.87
C ALA A 133 9.23 -47.09 33.06
N SER A 134 10.16 -47.13 34.00
CA SER A 134 10.02 -47.91 35.23
C SER A 134 10.83 -47.26 36.35
N ASP A 135 10.31 -47.34 37.56
CA ASP A 135 11.02 -46.94 38.77
C ASP A 135 10.71 -47.92 39.91
N THR A 136 11.51 -47.89 40.97
CA THR A 136 11.40 -48.80 42.10
C THR A 136 11.67 -48.08 43.42
N LEU A 137 10.80 -48.32 44.39
CA LEU A 137 10.90 -47.83 45.76
C LEU A 137 11.08 -49.00 46.72
N ASN A 138 12.14 -48.95 47.53
CA ASN A 138 12.39 -49.92 48.58
C ASN A 138 11.76 -49.44 49.89
N GLY A 139 10.90 -50.27 50.49
CA GLY A 139 10.25 -49.92 51.76
C GLY A 139 9.02 -50.79 52.04
N PRO A 140 8.67 -51.02 53.32
CA PRO A 140 7.50 -51.79 53.67
C PRO A 140 6.22 -51.03 53.28
N VAL A 141 5.21 -51.77 52.81
CA VAL A 141 3.81 -51.33 52.87
C VAL A 141 3.27 -51.54 54.28
N HIS A 142 2.80 -50.45 54.89
CA HIS A 142 2.32 -50.40 56.27
C HIS A 142 0.83 -50.82 56.42
N THR A 143 0.43 -51.05 57.68
CA THR A 143 -0.97 -51.40 58.03
C THR A 143 -1.92 -50.21 58.04
N VAL A 144 -1.39 -48.99 57.99
CA VAL A 144 -2.15 -47.75 57.81
C VAL A 144 -2.00 -47.32 56.36
N LEU A 145 -3.08 -46.81 55.77
CA LEU A 145 -3.06 -46.27 54.41
C LEU A 145 -2.02 -45.14 54.30
N GLN A 146 -1.11 -45.29 53.35
CA GLN A 146 -0.06 -44.30 53.06
C GLN A 146 0.10 -44.08 51.56
N SER A 147 0.61 -42.90 51.21
CA SER A 147 0.97 -42.56 49.84
C SER A 147 2.43 -42.93 49.58
N TYR A 148 2.68 -43.55 48.43
CA TYR A 148 3.99 -43.91 47.91
C TYR A 148 4.16 -43.23 46.56
N SER A 149 5.24 -42.46 46.41
CA SER A 149 5.55 -41.76 45.16
C SER A 149 6.75 -42.40 44.48
N LEU A 150 6.61 -42.68 43.19
CA LEU A 150 7.71 -43.15 42.32
C LEU A 150 7.84 -42.21 41.13
N SER A 151 9.06 -41.96 40.67
CA SER A 151 9.32 -41.02 39.57
C SER A 151 10.38 -41.59 38.64
N SER A 152 10.00 -41.80 37.39
CA SER A 152 10.89 -42.29 36.34
C SER A 152 11.07 -41.23 35.27
N SER A 153 12.30 -40.99 34.83
CA SER A 153 12.56 -40.19 33.62
C SER A 153 12.39 -41.06 32.39
N ALA A 154 11.50 -40.65 31.47
CA ALA A 154 11.36 -41.26 30.16
C ALA A 154 12.19 -40.48 29.12
N GLY A 155 13.05 -41.19 28.39
CA GLY A 155 13.61 -40.65 27.13
C GLY A 155 12.52 -40.50 26.07
N PRO A 156 12.76 -39.76 24.97
CA PRO A 156 11.73 -39.53 23.95
C PRO A 156 11.31 -40.87 23.33
N LEU A 157 10.11 -41.32 23.67
CA LEU A 157 9.53 -42.55 23.14
C LEU A 157 8.23 -42.25 22.42
N GLN A 158 8.13 -42.75 21.18
CA GLN A 158 6.92 -42.66 20.37
C GLN A 158 5.94 -43.76 20.76
N VAL A 159 4.73 -43.38 21.14
CA VAL A 159 3.60 -44.29 21.34
C VAL A 159 2.63 -44.09 20.19
N GLN A 160 2.18 -45.17 19.56
CA GLN A 160 1.38 -45.11 18.35
C GLN A 160 -0.11 -44.89 18.65
N ALA A 161 -0.79 -44.22 17.72
CA ALA A 161 -2.24 -44.18 17.68
C ALA A 161 -2.82 -45.61 17.62
N GLY A 162 -3.90 -45.85 18.35
CA GLY A 162 -4.51 -47.16 18.53
C GLY A 162 -3.91 -48.00 19.65
N SER A 163 -2.77 -47.62 20.24
CA SER A 163 -2.22 -48.26 21.44
C SER A 163 -2.96 -47.84 22.71
N VAL A 164 -2.82 -48.61 23.79
CA VAL A 164 -3.20 -48.18 25.16
C VAL A 164 -1.95 -48.07 26.02
N LEU A 165 -1.97 -47.14 26.98
CA LEU A 165 -0.95 -47.09 28.02
C LEU A 165 -1.24 -48.18 29.07
N ASN A 166 -0.21 -48.84 29.59
CA ASN A 166 -0.33 -49.82 30.66
C ASN A 166 0.47 -49.33 31.88
N PHE A 167 -0.23 -49.10 32.97
CA PHE A 167 0.33 -48.71 34.26
C PHE A 167 0.40 -49.98 35.13
N THR A 168 1.59 -50.56 35.22
CA THR A 168 1.84 -51.77 35.99
C THR A 168 2.47 -51.41 37.34
N ILE A 169 1.84 -51.84 38.43
CA ILE A 169 2.35 -51.75 39.79
C ILE A 169 2.61 -53.16 40.30
N THR A 170 3.82 -53.42 40.74
CA THR A 170 4.26 -54.70 41.29
C THR A 170 4.80 -54.49 42.70
N VAL A 171 4.23 -55.16 43.68
CA VAL A 171 4.75 -55.18 45.05
C VAL A 171 5.30 -56.56 45.35
N THR A 172 6.60 -56.65 45.55
CA THR A 172 7.29 -57.90 45.91
C THR A 172 7.67 -57.83 47.37
N ALA A 173 7.20 -58.78 48.19
CA ALA A 173 7.54 -58.89 49.60
C ALA A 173 7.82 -60.36 49.95
N PRO A 174 9.05 -60.87 49.71
CA PRO A 174 9.34 -62.31 49.70
C PRO A 174 9.05 -63.05 51.03
N SER A 175 9.05 -62.33 52.15
CA SER A 175 8.84 -62.87 53.50
C SER A 175 7.48 -62.50 54.09
N SER A 176 6.54 -61.98 53.29
CA SER A 176 5.23 -61.51 53.74
C SER A 176 4.11 -62.39 53.21
N SER A 177 3.12 -62.69 54.05
CA SER A 177 1.83 -63.28 53.66
C SER A 177 0.68 -62.27 53.82
N ALA A 178 0.98 -60.97 53.80
CA ALA A 178 -0.03 -59.93 53.97
C ALA A 178 -0.96 -59.83 52.74
N GLN A 179 -2.20 -59.42 52.98
CA GLN A 179 -3.09 -58.94 51.93
C GLN A 179 -2.75 -57.48 51.64
N LEU A 180 -2.49 -57.17 50.38
CA LEU A 180 -2.21 -55.83 49.89
C LEU A 180 -3.49 -55.21 49.34
N PHE A 181 -3.75 -53.96 49.70
CA PHE A 181 -4.87 -53.16 49.25
C PHE A 181 -4.36 -51.90 48.55
N MET A 182 -4.84 -51.66 47.33
CA MET A 182 -4.63 -50.41 46.61
C MET A 182 -5.93 -49.63 46.54
N TYR A 183 -5.89 -48.38 46.97
CA TYR A 183 -7.03 -47.46 46.97
C TYR A 183 -6.94 -46.54 45.75
N TYR A 184 -8.03 -46.45 44.98
CA TYR A 184 -8.13 -45.63 43.78
C TYR A 184 -9.57 -45.17 43.56
N ASP A 185 -9.80 -44.32 42.56
CA ASP A 185 -11.11 -43.70 42.30
C ASP A 185 -11.72 -43.11 43.59
N SER A 186 -10.90 -42.35 44.34
CA SER A 186 -11.20 -41.86 45.68
C SER A 186 -10.97 -40.35 45.75
N PRO A 187 -11.91 -39.56 46.34
CA PRO A 187 -11.71 -38.11 46.49
C PRO A 187 -10.49 -37.73 47.33
N SER A 188 -10.08 -38.56 48.30
CA SER A 188 -8.98 -38.26 49.23
C SER A 188 -7.74 -39.13 49.04
N SER A 189 -7.83 -40.24 48.32
CA SER A 189 -6.71 -41.16 48.10
C SER A 189 -6.69 -41.75 46.68
N PRO A 190 -6.64 -40.91 45.62
CA PRO A 190 -6.68 -41.38 44.24
C PRO A 190 -5.30 -41.89 43.80
N SER A 191 -5.09 -43.21 43.78
CA SER A 191 -3.91 -43.72 43.07
C SER A 191 -3.99 -43.33 41.59
N SER A 192 -2.89 -42.79 41.07
CA SER A 192 -2.82 -42.20 39.73
C SER A 192 -1.38 -42.16 39.21
N SER A 193 -1.24 -41.85 37.93
CA SER A 193 0.06 -41.59 37.29
C SER A 193 0.02 -40.29 36.49
N SER A 194 0.98 -39.40 36.69
CA SER A 194 1.21 -38.30 35.75
C SER A 194 2.22 -38.70 34.67
N VAL A 195 1.98 -38.28 33.44
CA VAL A 195 2.81 -38.58 32.27
C VAL A 195 3.08 -37.29 31.50
N ASP A 196 4.36 -36.98 31.29
CA ASP A 196 4.79 -35.84 30.48
C ASP A 196 4.80 -36.19 28.99
N PHE A 197 3.97 -35.49 28.21
CA PHE A 197 3.99 -35.57 26.75
C PHE A 197 4.72 -34.37 26.15
N GLN A 198 5.47 -34.58 25.06
CA GLN A 198 6.09 -33.47 24.33
C GLN A 198 5.03 -32.59 23.64
N SER A 199 4.04 -33.23 23.01
CA SER A 199 2.88 -32.60 22.39
C SER A 199 1.78 -33.64 22.22
N ARG A 200 0.59 -33.34 22.73
CA ARG A 200 -0.62 -34.14 22.58
C ARG A 200 -1.85 -33.30 22.26
N LEU A 201 -1.94 -32.06 22.76
CA LEU A 201 -3.02 -31.11 22.56
C LEU A 201 -2.51 -29.90 21.77
N GLY A 202 -3.23 -29.50 20.73
CA GLY A 202 -2.84 -28.35 19.93
C GLY A 202 -3.85 -27.96 18.85
N PHE A 203 -3.45 -26.98 18.03
CA PHE A 203 -4.19 -26.57 16.84
C PHE A 203 -3.38 -26.87 15.59
N SER A 204 -4.01 -27.49 14.60
CA SER A 204 -3.43 -27.71 13.27
C SER A 204 -3.72 -26.54 12.33
N ALA A 205 -4.88 -25.90 12.48
CA ALA A 205 -5.27 -24.75 11.68
C ALA A 205 -6.31 -23.88 12.40
N SER A 206 -6.37 -22.60 12.04
CA SER A 206 -7.46 -21.70 12.42
C SER A 206 -7.69 -20.70 11.31
N ALA A 207 -8.94 -20.40 11.01
CA ALA A 207 -9.32 -19.54 9.89
C ALA A 207 -10.68 -18.87 10.12
N THR A 208 -10.94 -17.84 9.34
CA THR A 208 -12.23 -17.16 9.26
C THR A 208 -12.85 -17.36 7.89
N TYR A 209 -14.16 -17.53 7.85
CA TYR A 209 -14.96 -17.70 6.63
C TYR A 209 -16.11 -16.71 6.61
N ASP A 210 -16.60 -16.37 5.42
CA ASP A 210 -17.84 -15.61 5.25
C ASP A 210 -19.08 -16.50 5.42
N SER A 211 -20.27 -15.90 5.38
CA SER A 211 -21.56 -16.61 5.50
C SER A 211 -21.81 -17.66 4.40
N THR A 212 -21.00 -17.68 3.35
CA THR A 212 -21.06 -18.68 2.27
C THR A 212 -20.05 -19.81 2.45
N GLY A 213 -19.26 -19.79 3.52
CA GLY A 213 -18.22 -20.78 3.80
C GLY A 213 -16.92 -20.55 3.02
N VAL A 214 -16.73 -19.39 2.38
CA VAL A 214 -15.48 -19.06 1.69
C VAL A 214 -14.50 -18.44 2.68
N GLN A 215 -13.27 -18.94 2.70
CA GLN A 215 -12.23 -18.44 3.60
C GLN A 215 -11.87 -16.99 3.24
N ARG A 216 -11.92 -16.09 4.23
CA ARG A 216 -11.65 -14.65 4.07
C ARG A 216 -10.83 -14.16 5.24
N ARG A 217 -10.01 -13.12 5.02
CA ARG A 217 -9.35 -12.36 6.09
C ARG A 217 -9.84 -10.92 6.20
N ALA A 218 -10.67 -10.49 5.26
CA ALA A 218 -11.23 -9.14 5.21
C ALA A 218 -12.71 -9.21 4.84
N PHE A 219 -13.53 -8.46 5.57
CA PHE A 219 -14.99 -8.51 5.48
C PHE A 219 -15.56 -7.11 5.29
N ASN A 220 -16.39 -6.96 4.25
CA ASN A 220 -17.01 -5.69 3.91
C ASN A 220 -18.25 -5.46 4.78
N LYS A 221 -18.38 -4.27 5.35
CA LYS A 221 -19.54 -3.82 6.14
C LYS A 221 -20.70 -3.33 5.29
N ASN A 222 -20.47 -2.96 4.03
CA ASN A 222 -21.49 -2.52 3.08
C ASN A 222 -22.33 -3.66 2.48
N VAL A 223 -22.24 -4.88 3.04
CA VAL A 223 -23.11 -6.01 2.67
C VAL A 223 -24.42 -5.97 3.46
N THR A 224 -25.41 -6.77 3.05
CA THR A 224 -26.69 -6.92 3.76
C THR A 224 -26.46 -7.43 5.18
N SER A 225 -27.35 -7.09 6.12
CA SER A 225 -27.24 -7.56 7.51
C SER A 225 -27.14 -9.08 7.62
N THR A 226 -27.86 -9.82 6.78
CA THR A 226 -27.81 -11.29 6.69
C THR A 226 -26.48 -11.87 6.21
N SER A 227 -25.64 -11.06 5.55
CA SER A 227 -24.32 -11.47 5.08
C SER A 227 -23.19 -11.00 6.02
N ARG A 228 -23.51 -10.27 7.10
CA ARG A 228 -22.52 -9.78 8.07
C ARG A 228 -22.23 -10.81 9.14
N GLU A 229 -21.62 -11.89 8.71
CA GLU A 229 -21.26 -13.01 9.55
C GLU A 229 -19.82 -13.44 9.24
N ILE A 230 -19.08 -13.70 10.31
CA ILE A 230 -17.74 -14.29 10.27
C ILE A 230 -17.84 -15.61 10.98
N ILE A 231 -17.58 -16.68 10.26
CA ILE A 231 -17.48 -18.02 10.82
C ILE A 231 -16.02 -18.21 11.26
N LEU A 232 -15.79 -18.19 12.56
CA LEU A 232 -14.50 -18.50 13.17
C LEU A 232 -14.40 -20.02 13.32
N GLN A 233 -13.39 -20.62 12.69
CA GLN A 233 -13.19 -22.06 12.76
C GLN A 233 -11.78 -22.40 13.25
N ALA A 234 -11.70 -23.37 14.15
CA ALA A 234 -10.45 -23.91 14.67
C ALA A 234 -10.41 -25.44 14.48
N GLN A 235 -9.30 -25.93 13.92
CA GLN A 235 -8.99 -27.35 13.84
C GLN A 235 -8.00 -27.68 14.95
N GLY A 236 -8.50 -28.36 15.97
CA GLY A 236 -7.73 -28.81 17.13
C GLY A 236 -7.47 -30.30 17.08
N PHE A 237 -6.42 -30.74 17.77
CA PHE A 237 -6.15 -32.16 17.98
C PHE A 237 -5.86 -32.45 19.45
N ASP A 238 -6.27 -33.62 19.90
CA ASP A 238 -5.86 -34.24 21.16
C ASP A 238 -5.56 -35.72 20.91
N ALA A 239 -4.31 -36.12 21.13
CA ALA A 239 -3.87 -37.48 20.92
C ALA A 239 -4.42 -38.48 21.95
N LEU A 240 -4.93 -38.02 23.10
CA LEU A 240 -5.70 -38.86 24.02
C LEU A 240 -7.14 -39.06 23.54
N GLY A 241 -7.64 -38.18 22.66
CA GLY A 241 -9.00 -38.18 22.14
C GLY A 241 -9.77 -36.92 22.55
N LEU A 242 -10.70 -36.46 21.70
CA LEU A 242 -11.42 -35.20 21.92
C LEU A 242 -12.33 -35.19 23.17
N TYR A 243 -12.61 -36.34 23.79
CA TYR A 243 -13.35 -36.40 25.07
C TYR A 243 -12.62 -35.66 26.19
N ASP A 244 -11.29 -35.51 26.06
CA ASP A 244 -10.43 -34.84 27.03
C ASP A 244 -10.60 -33.32 27.00
N ILE A 245 -10.98 -32.77 25.84
CA ILE A 245 -11.18 -31.33 25.64
C ILE A 245 -12.50 -30.91 26.28
N ILE A 246 -12.42 -30.21 27.41
CA ILE A 246 -13.60 -29.72 28.14
C ILE A 246 -14.14 -28.40 27.58
N SER A 247 -13.29 -27.59 26.93
CA SER A 247 -13.76 -26.35 26.32
C SER A 247 -12.85 -25.83 25.22
N VAL A 248 -13.46 -25.25 24.18
CA VAL A 248 -12.78 -24.40 23.21
C VAL A 248 -13.48 -23.04 23.23
N LYS A 249 -12.72 -21.98 23.50
CA LYS A 249 -13.24 -20.62 23.68
C LYS A 249 -12.40 -19.63 22.90
N THR A 250 -12.94 -18.46 22.62
CA THR A 250 -12.20 -17.37 21.99
C THR A 250 -12.38 -16.04 22.69
N ASN A 251 -11.35 -15.22 22.62
CA ASN A 251 -11.42 -13.78 22.85
C ASN A 251 -11.19 -13.05 21.53
N ILE A 252 -12.02 -12.05 21.25
CA ILE A 252 -11.88 -11.18 20.08
C ILE A 252 -11.68 -9.76 20.57
N THR A 253 -10.58 -9.12 20.18
CA THR A 253 -10.26 -7.73 20.52
C THR A 253 -10.42 -6.86 19.28
N SER A 254 -11.15 -5.76 19.42
CA SER A 254 -11.41 -4.81 18.34
C SER A 254 -10.18 -3.95 18.01
N PRO A 255 -10.19 -3.23 16.88
CA PRO A 255 -9.11 -2.31 16.51
C PRO A 255 -8.91 -1.16 17.51
N THR A 256 -9.92 -0.85 18.32
CA THR A 256 -9.83 0.20 19.37
C THR A 256 -9.29 -0.35 20.70
N GLY A 257 -8.96 -1.65 20.76
CA GLY A 257 -8.50 -2.33 21.96
C GLY A 257 -9.62 -2.81 22.89
N SER A 258 -10.89 -2.52 22.58
CA SER A 258 -12.03 -3.02 23.36
C SER A 258 -12.27 -4.50 23.12
N SER A 259 -12.80 -5.22 24.11
CA SER A 259 -13.29 -6.59 23.89
C SER A 259 -14.52 -6.56 22.99
N TYR A 260 -14.47 -7.36 21.93
CA TYR A 260 -15.58 -7.60 21.01
C TYR A 260 -16.32 -8.90 21.38
N ALA A 261 -15.59 -9.92 21.80
CA ALA A 261 -16.13 -11.13 22.39
C ALA A 261 -15.17 -11.64 23.48
N THR A 262 -15.72 -12.04 24.64
CA THR A 262 -14.92 -12.54 25.76
C THR A 262 -15.37 -13.96 26.12
N ASN A 263 -14.43 -14.91 26.17
CA ASN A 263 -14.65 -16.31 26.52
C ASN A 263 -15.81 -16.96 25.74
N ALA A 264 -16.02 -16.53 24.49
CA ALA A 264 -17.11 -17.02 23.65
C ALA A 264 -16.84 -18.49 23.28
N PRO A 265 -17.77 -19.42 23.55
CA PRO A 265 -17.56 -20.84 23.28
C PRO A 265 -17.63 -21.12 21.79
N LEU A 266 -16.72 -21.96 21.29
CA LEU A 266 -16.85 -22.58 19.97
C LEU A 266 -17.51 -23.95 20.12
N VAL A 267 -18.39 -24.30 19.19
CA VAL A 267 -19.13 -25.56 19.18
C VAL A 267 -18.41 -26.57 18.29
N ARG A 268 -18.23 -27.81 18.77
CA ARG A 268 -17.65 -28.89 17.97
C ARG A 268 -18.62 -29.31 16.86
N ILE A 269 -18.23 -29.09 15.60
CA ILE A 269 -19.02 -29.45 14.41
C ILE A 269 -18.50 -30.71 13.70
N LYS A 270 -17.27 -31.13 14.00
CA LYS A 270 -16.65 -32.35 13.45
C LYS A 270 -15.75 -33.02 14.48
N GLY A 271 -15.69 -34.34 14.42
CA GLY A 271 -14.93 -35.19 15.34
C GLY A 271 -15.81 -35.80 16.43
N SER A 272 -15.50 -37.04 16.80
CA SER A 272 -16.09 -37.73 17.95
C SER A 272 -15.16 -37.64 19.16
N ASP A 273 -15.67 -38.05 20.32
CA ASP A 273 -14.92 -38.14 21.58
C ASP A 273 -13.63 -39.00 21.48
N THR A 274 -13.61 -39.98 20.59
CA THR A 274 -12.44 -40.86 20.33
C THR A 274 -11.58 -40.42 19.16
N SER A 275 -11.93 -39.31 18.49
CA SER A 275 -11.15 -38.80 17.35
C SER A 275 -9.88 -38.10 17.82
N ASN A 276 -8.82 -38.13 17.01
CA ASN A 276 -7.60 -37.36 17.27
C ASN A 276 -7.82 -35.87 17.01
N ALA A 277 -8.64 -35.54 16.03
CA ALA A 277 -8.83 -34.18 15.55
C ALA A 277 -10.31 -33.84 15.44
N GLY A 278 -10.61 -32.58 15.73
CA GLY A 278 -11.94 -32.02 15.67
C GLY A 278 -11.95 -30.64 15.01
N THR A 279 -13.15 -30.17 14.71
CA THR A 279 -13.37 -28.82 14.20
C THR A 279 -14.38 -28.13 15.10
N TRP A 280 -14.02 -26.95 15.58
CA TRP A 280 -14.85 -26.09 16.41
C TRP A 280 -15.16 -24.80 15.69
N GLU A 281 -16.36 -24.29 15.88
CA GLU A 281 -16.89 -23.16 15.15
C GLU A 281 -17.63 -22.17 16.05
N LEU A 282 -17.48 -20.87 15.76
CA LEU A 282 -18.29 -19.80 16.33
C LEU A 282 -18.69 -18.84 15.21
N ASN A 283 -19.98 -18.53 15.14
CA ASN A 283 -20.50 -17.53 14.23
C ASN A 283 -20.52 -16.17 14.93
N VAL A 284 -19.84 -15.21 14.33
CA VAL A 284 -19.68 -13.84 14.84
C VAL A 284 -20.40 -12.89 13.90
N THR A 285 -21.50 -12.32 14.35
CA THR A 285 -22.23 -11.29 13.59
C THR A 285 -21.60 -9.92 13.81
N TYR A 286 -21.48 -9.11 12.76
CA TYR A 286 -20.95 -7.75 12.85
C TYR A 286 -21.91 -6.69 12.28
N SER A 287 -21.77 -5.46 12.75
CA SER A 287 -22.60 -4.32 12.35
C SER A 287 -21.91 -3.42 11.31
N ASN A 288 -22.67 -2.53 10.65
CA ASN A 288 -22.07 -1.47 9.82
C ASN A 288 -21.41 -0.36 10.65
N THR A 289 -21.76 -0.26 11.94
CA THR A 289 -21.19 0.70 12.89
C THR A 289 -19.94 0.17 13.58
N ASP A 290 -19.60 -1.11 13.44
CA ASP A 290 -18.41 -1.69 14.03
C ASP A 290 -17.14 -1.01 13.46
N PRO A 291 -16.13 -0.72 14.29
CA PRO A 291 -14.91 -0.04 13.83
C PRO A 291 -14.22 -0.79 12.68
N SER A 292 -13.86 -0.06 11.62
CA SER A 292 -13.00 -0.62 10.57
C SER A 292 -11.58 -0.80 11.11
N GLY A 293 -10.92 -1.88 10.72
CA GLY A 293 -9.57 -2.22 11.17
C GLY A 293 -9.39 -3.70 11.44
N VAL A 294 -8.26 -4.06 12.06
CA VAL A 294 -7.87 -5.44 12.37
C VAL A 294 -8.39 -5.85 13.74
N TYR A 295 -9.14 -6.94 13.77
CA TYR A 295 -9.60 -7.65 14.97
C TYR A 295 -8.64 -8.79 15.27
N GLN A 296 -8.17 -8.86 16.52
CA GLN A 296 -7.30 -9.92 17.00
C GLN A 296 -8.13 -11.02 17.65
N VAL A 297 -7.82 -12.28 17.35
CA VAL A 297 -8.57 -13.45 17.80
C VAL A 297 -7.63 -14.43 18.49
N ALA A 298 -7.92 -14.71 19.76
CA ALA A 298 -7.20 -15.69 20.58
C ALA A 298 -8.13 -16.87 20.88
N ILE A 299 -7.89 -18.01 20.24
CA ILE A 299 -8.63 -19.26 20.45
C ILE A 299 -7.87 -20.11 21.46
N VAL A 300 -8.57 -20.63 22.45
CA VAL A 300 -8.01 -21.40 23.56
C VAL A 300 -8.77 -22.72 23.68
N ALA A 301 -8.05 -23.84 23.63
CA ALA A 301 -8.55 -25.16 23.98
C ALA A 301 -8.02 -25.55 25.36
N ILE A 302 -8.90 -26.08 26.21
CA ILE A 302 -8.58 -26.52 27.57
C ILE A 302 -9.07 -27.95 27.71
N ASP A 303 -8.21 -28.82 28.22
CA ASP A 303 -8.57 -30.19 28.57
C ASP A 303 -8.93 -30.36 30.07
N ASN A 304 -9.36 -31.55 30.45
CA ASN A 304 -9.72 -31.88 31.83
C ASN A 304 -8.52 -31.94 32.80
N SER A 305 -7.29 -31.96 32.28
CA SER A 305 -6.03 -31.96 33.04
C SER A 305 -5.51 -30.53 33.26
N GLY A 306 -6.20 -29.52 32.69
CA GLY A 306 -5.84 -28.11 32.78
C GLY A 306 -4.79 -27.66 31.76
N ILE A 307 -4.42 -28.51 30.78
CA ILE A 307 -3.53 -28.10 29.71
C ILE A 307 -4.25 -27.12 28.80
N VAL A 308 -3.54 -26.08 28.41
CA VAL A 308 -4.05 -25.01 27.57
C VAL A 308 -3.27 -24.97 26.25
N ALA A 309 -3.97 -25.14 25.13
CA ALA A 309 -3.46 -24.85 23.80
C ALA A 309 -4.05 -23.53 23.30
N THR A 310 -3.24 -22.72 22.62
CA THR A 310 -3.67 -21.41 22.10
C THR A 310 -3.36 -21.29 20.61
N SER A 311 -4.28 -20.70 19.84
CA SER A 311 -4.10 -20.29 18.45
C SER A 311 -4.45 -18.81 18.31
N GLN A 312 -3.66 -18.08 17.50
CA GLN A 312 -3.83 -16.65 17.28
C GLN A 312 -4.07 -16.39 15.79
N ILE A 313 -5.16 -15.70 15.45
CA ILE A 313 -5.45 -15.24 14.09
C ILE A 313 -5.99 -13.82 14.11
N SER A 314 -6.16 -13.23 12.93
CA SER A 314 -6.76 -11.91 12.78
C SER A 314 -7.62 -11.82 11.53
N TYR A 315 -8.67 -11.00 11.59
CA TYR A 315 -9.44 -10.58 10.43
C TYR A 315 -9.62 -9.06 10.42
N SER A 316 -9.99 -8.47 9.29
CA SER A 316 -10.28 -7.04 9.22
C SER A 316 -11.71 -6.75 8.78
N LEU A 317 -12.37 -5.81 9.45
CA LEU A 317 -13.60 -5.19 8.93
C LEU A 317 -13.24 -3.92 8.15
N TYR A 318 -13.95 -3.67 7.05
CA TYR A 318 -13.82 -2.43 6.28
C TYR A 318 -15.15 -2.04 5.66
N ALA A 319 -15.35 -0.75 5.43
CA ALA A 319 -16.40 -0.24 4.54
C ALA A 319 -15.78 0.15 3.20
N THR A 320 -16.53 -0.06 2.12
CA THR A 320 -16.24 0.44 0.79
C THR A 320 -17.05 1.70 0.54
N TRP A 321 -16.36 2.79 0.21
CA TRP A 321 -16.97 4.08 -0.07
C TRP A 321 -16.99 4.34 -1.57
N LEU A 322 -18.16 4.73 -2.07
CA LEU A 322 -18.31 5.26 -3.41
C LEU A 322 -18.08 6.78 -3.35
N LEU A 323 -16.83 7.18 -3.52
CA LEU A 323 -16.38 8.55 -3.37
C LEU A 323 -16.69 9.36 -4.64
N THR A 324 -17.48 10.41 -4.45
CA THR A 324 -17.78 11.46 -5.41
C THR A 324 -16.75 12.58 -5.23
N ILE A 325 -15.81 12.67 -6.16
CA ILE A 325 -14.79 13.71 -6.18
C ILE A 325 -15.29 14.85 -7.08
N ARG A 326 -15.19 16.10 -6.61
CA ARG A 326 -15.51 17.29 -7.40
C ARG A 326 -14.32 18.23 -7.44
N ALA A 327 -13.84 18.50 -8.65
CA ALA A 327 -12.82 19.51 -8.92
C ALA A 327 -13.46 20.89 -9.01
N VAL A 328 -13.03 21.78 -8.12
CA VAL A 328 -13.53 23.15 -8.03
C VAL A 328 -12.37 24.11 -7.96
N GLN A 329 -12.57 25.34 -8.44
CA GLN A 329 -11.57 26.39 -8.33
C GLN A 329 -11.33 26.70 -6.85
N SER A 330 -10.11 27.10 -6.49
CA SER A 330 -9.74 27.46 -5.11
C SER A 330 -10.42 28.74 -4.59
N ASP A 331 -11.37 29.31 -5.33
CA ASP A 331 -12.12 30.49 -4.95
C ASP A 331 -13.28 30.16 -3.99
N SER A 332 -13.87 31.19 -3.38
CA SER A 332 -15.00 31.04 -2.46
C SER A 332 -16.29 30.55 -3.13
N SER A 333 -16.39 30.68 -4.45
CA SER A 333 -17.56 30.28 -5.24
C SER A 333 -17.59 28.79 -5.60
N GLN A 334 -16.49 28.06 -5.38
CA GLN A 334 -16.35 26.63 -5.74
C GLN A 334 -16.78 26.34 -7.18
N THR A 335 -16.34 27.20 -8.10
CA THR A 335 -16.66 27.10 -9.53
C THR A 335 -16.15 25.76 -10.08
N PRO A 336 -16.96 24.97 -10.81
CA PRO A 336 -16.51 23.73 -11.43
C PRO A 336 -15.30 23.92 -12.35
N VAL A 337 -14.32 23.02 -12.25
CA VAL A 337 -13.17 22.99 -13.17
C VAL A 337 -13.21 21.69 -14.00
N PRO A 338 -13.64 21.74 -15.28
CA PRO A 338 -13.67 20.58 -16.16
C PRO A 338 -12.29 20.21 -16.71
N GLY A 339 -12.06 18.93 -17.00
CA GLY A 339 -10.83 18.44 -17.63
C GLY A 339 -9.67 18.14 -16.67
N VAL A 340 -9.87 18.26 -15.36
CA VAL A 340 -8.88 17.94 -14.33
C VAL A 340 -8.71 16.42 -14.27
N GLN A 341 -7.49 15.94 -14.47
CA GLN A 341 -7.15 14.54 -14.30
C GLN A 341 -6.91 14.28 -12.81
N VAL A 342 -7.53 13.24 -12.26
CA VAL A 342 -7.44 12.91 -10.84
C VAL A 342 -6.98 11.48 -10.69
N ALA A 343 -5.94 11.26 -9.91
CA ALA A 343 -5.42 9.94 -9.58
C ALA A 343 -5.42 9.76 -8.06
N VAL A 344 -5.90 8.60 -7.59
CA VAL A 344 -5.86 8.24 -6.18
C VAL A 344 -4.85 7.13 -5.99
N PHE A 345 -4.00 7.26 -4.98
CA PHE A 345 -2.93 6.33 -4.67
C PHE A 345 -3.10 5.72 -3.28
N THR A 346 -2.72 4.45 -3.13
CA THR A 346 -2.51 3.82 -1.82
C THR A 346 -1.13 3.19 -1.80
N SER A 347 -0.34 3.50 -0.75
CA SER A 347 1.05 3.04 -0.63
C SER A 347 1.89 3.28 -1.90
N GLY A 348 1.68 4.41 -2.58
CA GLY A 348 2.37 4.78 -3.82
C GLY A 348 1.84 4.12 -5.10
N ASN A 349 0.88 3.19 -5.02
CA ASN A 349 0.29 2.54 -6.19
C ASN A 349 -1.03 3.22 -6.59
N PRO A 350 -1.25 3.53 -7.88
CA PRO A 350 -2.51 4.10 -8.34
C PRO A 350 -3.62 3.05 -8.23
N VAL A 351 -4.72 3.41 -7.57
CA VAL A 351 -5.92 2.56 -7.41
C VAL A 351 -7.13 3.10 -8.15
N TYR A 352 -7.06 4.34 -8.62
CA TYR A 352 -8.13 4.98 -9.36
C TYR A 352 -7.58 6.11 -10.24
N PHE A 353 -8.22 6.30 -11.39
CA PHE A 353 -8.02 7.45 -12.28
C PHE A 353 -9.37 7.92 -12.82
N GLY A 354 -9.55 9.23 -12.93
CA GLY A 354 -10.73 9.83 -13.53
C GLY A 354 -10.47 11.24 -14.04
N ILE A 355 -11.43 11.80 -14.76
CA ILE A 355 -11.37 13.16 -15.31
C ILE A 355 -12.63 13.92 -14.92
N SER A 356 -12.49 15.18 -14.49
CA SER A 356 -13.65 16.02 -14.19
C SER A 356 -14.43 16.42 -15.45
N ASN A 357 -15.75 16.32 -15.39
CA ASN A 357 -16.66 16.74 -16.46
C ASN A 357 -17.02 18.24 -16.36
N SER A 358 -17.96 18.71 -17.20
CA SER A 358 -18.43 20.11 -17.23
C SER A 358 -19.00 20.63 -15.90
N THR A 359 -19.43 19.74 -14.99
CA THR A 359 -19.94 20.11 -13.66
C THR A 359 -18.89 19.94 -12.55
N GLY A 360 -17.66 19.60 -12.92
CA GLY A 360 -16.51 19.42 -12.04
C GLY A 360 -16.44 18.04 -11.41
N TYR A 361 -17.45 17.18 -11.58
CA TYR A 361 -17.44 15.83 -11.01
C TYR A 361 -16.51 14.92 -11.79
N VAL A 362 -15.66 14.21 -11.06
CA VAL A 362 -14.70 13.25 -11.61
C VAL A 362 -15.42 11.93 -11.90
N VAL A 363 -15.26 11.42 -13.11
CA VAL A 363 -15.85 10.15 -13.56
C VAL A 363 -14.76 9.17 -14.04
N PRO A 364 -14.93 7.85 -13.81
CA PRO A 364 -15.99 7.18 -13.04
C PRO A 364 -15.90 7.49 -11.53
N LEU A 365 -16.85 7.06 -10.71
CA LEU A 365 -16.76 7.24 -9.24
C LEU A 365 -15.64 6.36 -8.67
N ALA A 366 -14.94 6.85 -7.63
CA ALA A 366 -13.88 6.10 -6.98
C ALA A 366 -14.46 5.14 -5.93
N ILE A 367 -14.03 3.88 -5.93
CA ILE A 367 -14.46 2.86 -4.97
C ILE A 367 -13.29 2.59 -4.02
N LEU A 368 -13.34 3.12 -2.81
CA LEU A 368 -12.22 3.12 -1.87
C LEU A 368 -12.58 2.46 -0.53
N PRO A 369 -11.88 1.38 -0.13
CA PRO A 369 -11.96 0.83 1.22
C PRO A 369 -11.46 1.81 2.31
N ASP A 370 -12.10 1.85 3.47
CA ASP A 370 -11.70 2.71 4.61
C ASP A 370 -10.61 2.11 5.51
N ASN A 371 -10.16 0.89 5.22
CA ASN A 371 -9.06 0.23 5.92
C ASN A 371 -7.67 0.65 5.40
N SER A 372 -7.61 1.60 4.46
CA SER A 372 -6.38 2.11 3.86
C SER A 372 -6.36 3.64 3.89
N THR A 373 -5.17 4.22 3.83
CA THR A 373 -4.97 5.65 3.61
C THR A 373 -4.66 5.92 2.14
N TYR A 374 -5.06 7.10 1.67
CA TYR A 374 -4.90 7.50 0.29
C TYR A 374 -4.34 8.91 0.17
N THR A 375 -3.65 9.17 -0.94
CA THR A 375 -3.40 10.51 -1.46
C THR A 375 -4.16 10.68 -2.77
N ILE A 376 -4.67 11.88 -3.03
CA ILE A 376 -5.27 12.25 -4.30
C ILE A 376 -4.41 13.30 -4.95
N ASP A 377 -3.95 13.00 -6.15
CA ASP A 377 -3.23 13.94 -6.99
C ASP A 377 -4.16 14.43 -8.09
N SER A 378 -4.13 15.74 -8.33
CA SER A 378 -4.90 16.40 -9.37
C SER A 378 -3.95 17.07 -10.34
N TYR A 379 -4.18 16.84 -11.63
CA TYR A 379 -3.33 17.32 -12.71
C TYR A 379 -4.14 18.19 -13.68
N TRP A 380 -3.57 19.33 -14.05
CA TRP A 380 -4.09 20.23 -15.08
C TRP A 380 -3.13 20.22 -16.26
N ASN A 381 -3.57 19.75 -17.42
CA ASN A 381 -2.73 19.60 -18.61
C ASN A 381 -1.38 18.88 -18.33
N GLY A 382 -1.39 17.89 -17.44
CA GLY A 382 -0.19 17.12 -17.05
C GLY A 382 0.63 17.71 -15.90
N ILE A 383 0.33 18.92 -15.45
CA ILE A 383 1.01 19.56 -14.30
C ILE A 383 0.27 19.21 -13.01
N LEU A 384 0.99 18.75 -11.98
CA LEU A 384 0.42 18.52 -10.65
C LEU A 384 0.01 19.86 -10.03
N VAL A 385 -1.28 20.05 -9.80
CA VAL A 385 -1.87 21.31 -9.28
C VAL A 385 -2.43 21.19 -7.87
N ASN A 386 -2.72 19.97 -7.43
CA ASN A 386 -3.13 19.69 -6.06
C ASN A 386 -2.69 18.29 -5.65
N GLN A 387 -2.23 18.14 -4.41
CA GLN A 387 -2.04 16.85 -3.77
C GLN A 387 -2.62 16.91 -2.36
N THR A 388 -3.50 15.97 -2.03
CA THR A 388 -4.07 15.90 -0.69
C THR A 388 -3.08 15.30 0.30
N ASN A 389 -3.19 15.70 1.57
CA ASN A 389 -2.60 14.91 2.65
C ASN A 389 -3.20 13.49 2.66
N LEU A 390 -2.54 12.58 3.39
CA LEU A 390 -3.08 11.26 3.65
C LEU A 390 -4.45 11.36 4.30
N PHE A 391 -5.46 10.77 3.68
CA PHE A 391 -6.81 10.72 4.22
C PHE A 391 -7.37 9.29 4.17
N ARG A 392 -8.37 9.03 5.02
CA ARG A 392 -9.21 7.83 4.96
C ARG A 392 -10.62 8.27 4.57
N PRO A 393 -11.31 7.56 3.65
CA PRO A 393 -12.68 7.89 3.30
C PRO A 393 -13.60 7.79 4.53
N THR A 394 -14.22 8.91 4.89
CA THR A 394 -15.25 9.00 5.94
C THR A 394 -16.54 9.63 5.42
N SER A 395 -16.55 10.08 4.16
CA SER A 395 -17.63 10.74 3.46
C SER A 395 -17.66 10.25 2.02
N ILE A 396 -18.84 10.29 1.40
CA ILE A 396 -19.01 10.03 -0.04
C ILE A 396 -18.70 11.27 -0.90
N TYR A 397 -18.45 12.44 -0.30
CA TYR A 397 -18.15 13.67 -1.04
C TYR A 397 -16.77 14.22 -0.67
N LEU A 398 -15.98 14.56 -1.69
CA LEU A 398 -14.71 15.24 -1.54
C LEU A 398 -14.56 16.33 -2.61
N SER A 399 -14.41 17.56 -2.17
CA SER A 399 -14.04 18.68 -3.05
C SER A 399 -12.52 18.85 -3.06
N ILE A 400 -11.93 18.85 -4.24
CA ILE A 400 -10.51 19.15 -4.44
C ILE A 400 -10.39 20.56 -5.03
N ALA A 401 -9.63 21.41 -4.34
CA ALA A 401 -9.41 22.79 -4.76
C ALA A 401 -8.29 22.83 -5.81
N ILE A 402 -8.62 23.36 -6.98
CA ILE A 402 -7.72 23.50 -8.13
C ILE A 402 -7.28 24.97 -8.21
N PRO A 403 -6.03 25.29 -7.87
CA PRO A 403 -5.53 26.66 -7.86
C PRO A 403 -5.20 27.11 -9.28
N LEU A 404 -6.22 27.58 -10.01
CA LEU A 404 -6.07 28.24 -11.31
C LEU A 404 -6.21 29.75 -11.14
N TYR A 405 -5.32 30.49 -11.79
CA TYR A 405 -5.28 31.94 -11.76
C TYR A 405 -5.51 32.47 -13.17
N GLN A 406 -6.34 33.51 -13.30
CA GLN A 406 -6.56 34.18 -14.57
C GLN A 406 -5.40 35.13 -14.87
N VAL A 407 -4.84 34.99 -16.07
CA VAL A 407 -3.80 35.85 -16.61
C VAL A 407 -4.32 36.48 -17.89
N ASP A 408 -4.40 37.81 -17.90
CA ASP A 408 -4.94 38.61 -18.99
C ASP A 408 -3.80 39.20 -19.83
N PHE A 409 -3.39 38.52 -20.89
CA PHE A 409 -2.26 38.98 -21.72
C PHE A 409 -2.58 40.25 -22.51
N SER A 410 -3.87 40.61 -22.67
CA SER A 410 -4.25 41.87 -23.30
C SER A 410 -3.74 43.10 -22.54
N LYS A 411 -3.36 42.93 -21.27
CA LYS A 411 -2.79 43.97 -20.40
C LYS A 411 -1.33 43.73 -20.03
N ALA A 412 -0.74 42.64 -20.51
CA ALA A 412 0.57 42.21 -20.04
C ALA A 412 1.73 42.85 -20.81
N PHE A 413 1.52 43.40 -22.00
CA PHE A 413 2.59 43.89 -22.87
C PHE A 413 2.62 45.41 -22.94
N THR A 414 3.78 46.00 -22.67
CA THR A 414 4.04 47.45 -22.76
C THR A 414 5.28 47.73 -23.60
N ASP A 415 5.45 48.98 -24.04
CA ASP A 415 6.69 49.43 -24.64
C ASP A 415 7.85 49.43 -23.62
N GLY A 416 9.06 49.80 -24.06
CA GLY A 416 10.24 49.89 -23.20
C GLY A 416 10.11 50.93 -22.08
N ASN A 417 9.19 51.88 -22.21
CA ASN A 417 8.90 52.95 -21.24
C ASN A 417 7.77 52.58 -20.27
N GLY A 418 7.06 51.47 -20.52
CA GLY A 418 5.92 51.02 -19.73
C GLY A 418 4.56 51.54 -20.21
N ASN A 419 4.48 52.17 -21.39
CA ASN A 419 3.21 52.60 -21.99
C ASN A 419 2.49 51.43 -22.67
N SER A 420 1.16 51.51 -22.73
CA SER A 420 0.36 50.56 -23.48
C SER A 420 0.66 50.65 -24.97
N LEU A 421 0.76 49.50 -25.63
CA LEU A 421 0.97 49.43 -27.07
C LEU A 421 -0.33 49.80 -27.82
N PRO A 422 -0.24 50.44 -29.00
CA PRO A 422 -1.42 50.81 -29.79
C PRO A 422 -2.15 49.59 -30.39
N THR A 423 -1.44 48.48 -30.54
CA THR A 423 -1.97 47.18 -30.97
C THR A 423 -1.27 46.07 -30.18
N PHE A 424 -1.80 44.86 -30.21
CA PHE A 424 -1.13 43.72 -29.58
C PHE A 424 0.06 43.24 -30.43
N PRO A 425 1.08 42.61 -29.82
CA PRO A 425 2.03 41.79 -30.55
C PRO A 425 1.31 40.79 -31.47
N SER A 426 1.99 40.31 -32.50
CA SER A 426 1.40 39.35 -33.45
C SER A 426 1.33 37.93 -32.90
N LYS A 427 2.26 37.56 -32.00
CA LYS A 427 2.30 36.29 -31.27
C LYS A 427 3.37 36.30 -30.19
N PHE A 428 3.29 35.32 -29.28
CA PHE A 428 4.36 34.97 -28.35
C PHE A 428 4.33 33.47 -28.01
N HIS A 429 5.42 32.96 -27.47
CA HIS A 429 5.48 31.65 -26.84
C HIS A 429 5.34 31.79 -25.32
N LEU A 430 4.35 31.09 -24.77
CA LEU A 430 4.24 30.87 -23.34
C LEU A 430 4.92 29.55 -22.99
N VAL A 431 6.06 29.63 -22.32
CA VAL A 431 6.80 28.48 -21.83
C VAL A 431 6.25 28.09 -20.46
N ASN A 432 5.75 26.87 -20.37
CA ASN A 432 5.14 26.29 -19.17
C ASN A 432 6.22 25.84 -18.17
N PRO A 433 5.86 25.59 -16.89
CA PRO A 433 6.79 25.13 -15.86
C PRO A 433 7.52 23.81 -16.19
N ASP A 434 6.97 22.98 -17.07
CA ASP A 434 7.58 21.73 -17.54
C ASP A 434 8.50 21.92 -18.76
N ALA A 435 8.79 23.18 -19.14
CA ALA A 435 9.55 23.61 -20.30
C ALA A 435 8.90 23.31 -21.67
N SER A 436 7.67 22.78 -21.72
CA SER A 436 6.88 22.81 -22.94
C SER A 436 6.48 24.26 -23.28
N TYR A 437 6.12 24.52 -24.53
CA TYR A 437 5.63 25.85 -24.91
C TYR A 437 4.34 25.76 -25.73
N THR A 438 3.53 26.79 -25.61
CA THR A 438 2.32 27.00 -26.40
C THR A 438 2.44 28.33 -27.12
N GLU A 439 2.13 28.35 -28.43
CA GLU A 439 1.93 29.63 -29.13
C GLU A 439 0.62 30.23 -28.60
N ALA A 440 0.73 31.36 -27.92
CA ALA A 440 -0.37 32.00 -27.23
C ALA A 440 -0.79 33.29 -27.93
N GLU A 441 -2.08 33.60 -27.84
CA GLU A 441 -2.70 34.79 -28.41
C GLU A 441 -2.45 35.98 -27.47
N PRO A 442 -1.78 37.05 -27.92
CA PRO A 442 -1.49 38.23 -27.09
C PRO A 442 -2.73 38.92 -26.49
N SER A 443 -3.91 38.74 -27.07
CA SER A 443 -5.18 39.26 -26.51
C SER A 443 -5.92 38.26 -25.61
N GLY A 444 -5.37 37.07 -25.37
CA GLY A 444 -6.05 35.98 -24.67
C GLY A 444 -6.03 36.12 -23.14
N ILE A 445 -7.09 35.59 -22.51
CA ILE A 445 -7.16 35.37 -21.06
C ILE A 445 -7.02 33.87 -20.81
N TYR A 446 -6.07 33.49 -19.96
CA TYR A 446 -5.73 32.09 -19.70
C TYR A 446 -5.90 31.75 -18.22
N SER A 447 -6.48 30.59 -17.94
CA SER A 447 -6.49 29.98 -16.61
C SER A 447 -5.26 29.10 -16.45
N LEU A 448 -4.26 29.60 -15.71
CA LEU A 448 -2.98 28.94 -15.54
C LEU A 448 -2.80 28.53 -14.07
N PRO A 449 -2.27 27.33 -13.78
CA PRO A 449 -1.87 26.99 -12.42
C PRO A 449 -0.66 27.80 -11.96
N ALA A 450 -0.44 27.86 -10.65
CA ALA A 450 0.80 28.43 -10.09
C ALA A 450 2.03 27.69 -10.63
N GLY A 451 3.13 28.44 -10.78
CA GLY A 451 4.38 27.94 -11.33
C GLY A 451 5.12 29.02 -12.09
N THR A 452 6.38 28.78 -12.41
CA THR A 452 7.19 29.74 -13.17
C THR A 452 6.94 29.54 -14.67
N TYR A 453 6.28 30.52 -15.28
CA TYR A 453 6.11 30.61 -16.73
C TYR A 453 7.11 31.61 -17.28
N THR A 454 7.48 31.45 -18.54
CA THR A 454 8.34 32.42 -19.24
C THR A 454 7.69 32.83 -20.55
N VAL A 455 7.73 34.12 -20.89
CA VAL A 455 7.29 34.64 -22.18
C VAL A 455 8.49 34.81 -23.10
N SER A 456 8.42 34.25 -24.30
CA SER A 456 9.50 34.32 -25.30
C SER A 456 8.94 34.52 -26.71
N ASP A 457 9.82 34.80 -27.67
CA ASP A 457 9.50 34.98 -29.10
C ASP A 457 8.34 35.97 -29.35
N VAL A 458 8.27 37.05 -28.55
CA VAL A 458 7.24 38.09 -28.69
C VAL A 458 7.50 38.87 -29.97
N THR A 459 6.62 38.75 -30.96
CA THR A 459 6.86 39.31 -32.30
C THR A 459 6.10 40.62 -32.53
N TRP A 460 6.83 41.71 -32.76
CA TRP A 460 6.31 43.05 -33.09
C TRP A 460 6.85 43.53 -34.45
N LYS A 461 5.97 43.89 -35.38
CA LYS A 461 6.33 44.31 -36.76
C LYS A 461 7.35 43.36 -37.44
N GLY A 462 7.23 42.05 -37.19
CA GLY A 462 8.11 41.01 -37.74
C GLY A 462 9.44 40.80 -37.01
N VAL A 463 9.65 41.43 -35.86
CA VAL A 463 10.89 41.37 -35.08
C VAL A 463 10.61 40.82 -33.68
N ASP A 464 11.51 39.98 -33.17
CA ASP A 464 11.46 39.54 -31.76
C ASP A 464 11.85 40.69 -30.82
N VAL A 465 10.87 41.11 -30.01
CA VAL A 465 10.99 42.18 -29.01
C VAL A 465 10.87 41.65 -27.59
N SER A 466 11.12 40.35 -27.38
CA SER A 466 10.99 39.69 -26.06
C SER A 466 11.64 40.48 -24.92
N PRO A 467 11.04 40.52 -23.73
CA PRO A 467 11.54 41.30 -22.59
C PRO A 467 12.83 40.68 -22.02
N SER A 468 13.63 41.49 -21.32
CA SER A 468 14.80 41.00 -20.57
C SER A 468 14.40 40.18 -19.33
N THR A 469 13.28 40.54 -18.69
CA THR A 469 12.62 39.76 -17.63
C THR A 469 11.33 39.16 -18.16
N ALA A 470 11.35 37.86 -18.41
CA ALA A 470 10.27 37.14 -19.07
C ALA A 470 9.48 36.21 -18.14
N SER A 471 9.96 36.01 -16.91
CA SER A 471 9.38 35.02 -16.01
C SER A 471 8.31 35.62 -15.09
N PHE A 472 7.23 34.89 -14.85
CA PHE A 472 6.19 35.26 -13.90
C PHE A 472 5.55 34.03 -13.27
N ASP A 473 4.78 34.24 -12.20
CA ASP A 473 3.93 33.21 -11.58
C ASP A 473 2.49 33.72 -11.53
N PRO A 474 1.53 33.05 -12.20
CA PRO A 474 0.12 33.44 -12.24
C PRO A 474 -0.51 33.70 -10.86
N LYS A 475 0.02 33.11 -9.79
CA LYS A 475 -0.48 33.33 -8.43
C LYS A 475 -0.37 34.78 -7.94
N TYR A 476 0.51 35.58 -8.56
CA TYR A 476 0.70 37.00 -8.26
C TYR A 476 -0.11 37.92 -9.19
N GLY A 477 -1.00 37.35 -10.02
CA GLY A 477 -1.84 38.08 -10.97
C GLY A 477 -1.21 38.26 -12.34
N THR A 478 -1.82 39.11 -13.16
CA THR A 478 -1.36 39.42 -14.51
C THR A 478 -0.01 40.17 -14.46
N PRO A 479 1.06 39.65 -15.11
CA PRO A 479 2.36 40.31 -15.15
C PRO A 479 2.37 41.52 -16.10
N THR A 480 3.42 42.34 -16.02
CA THR A 480 3.71 43.39 -17.01
C THR A 480 5.11 43.16 -17.59
N PHE A 481 5.19 43.02 -18.91
CA PHE A 481 6.40 42.81 -19.69
C PHE A 481 6.71 44.05 -20.52
N ARG A 482 7.83 44.69 -20.18
CA ARG A 482 8.39 45.79 -20.99
C ARG A 482 9.11 45.21 -22.19
N LEU A 483 8.50 45.33 -23.36
CA LEU A 483 9.07 44.84 -24.60
C LEU A 483 10.19 45.78 -25.07
N ARG A 484 11.08 45.25 -25.91
CA ARG A 484 12.15 46.03 -26.54
C ARG A 484 11.59 46.84 -27.73
N ILE A 485 10.66 47.74 -27.42
CA ILE A 485 9.98 48.66 -28.32
C ILE A 485 10.27 50.07 -27.82
N TYR A 486 10.75 50.95 -28.71
CA TYR A 486 11.24 52.27 -28.33
C TYR A 486 10.85 53.35 -29.33
N ASP A 487 11.03 54.59 -28.92
CA ASP A 487 10.80 55.76 -29.74
C ASP A 487 12.10 56.28 -30.37
N LEU A 488 12.00 56.78 -31.59
CA LEU A 488 13.08 57.44 -32.31
C LEU A 488 12.69 58.89 -32.60
N ALA A 489 13.45 59.83 -32.03
CA ALA A 489 13.38 61.23 -32.42
C ALA A 489 14.41 61.50 -33.52
N VAL A 490 13.95 61.96 -34.69
CA VAL A 490 14.80 62.30 -35.83
C VAL A 490 14.87 63.81 -35.98
N GLN A 491 16.08 64.35 -36.01
CA GLN A 491 16.35 65.77 -36.28
C GLN A 491 17.01 65.90 -37.65
N VAL A 492 16.34 66.56 -38.60
CA VAL A 492 16.91 66.80 -39.93
C VAL A 492 17.52 68.19 -39.98
N VAL A 493 18.78 68.27 -40.38
CA VAL A 493 19.52 69.52 -40.50
C VAL A 493 20.19 69.65 -41.87
N ASP A 494 20.47 70.88 -42.27
CA ASP A 494 21.30 71.18 -43.43
C ASP A 494 22.81 71.07 -43.12
N GLN A 495 23.66 71.41 -44.09
CA GLN A 495 25.11 71.38 -43.91
C GLN A 495 25.65 72.40 -42.90
N THR A 496 24.85 73.42 -42.58
CA THR A 496 25.19 74.47 -41.60
C THR A 496 24.61 74.19 -40.21
N GLY A 497 23.88 73.07 -40.05
CA GLY A 497 23.26 72.66 -38.79
C GLY A 497 21.89 73.29 -38.54
N HIS A 498 21.32 74.05 -39.49
CA HIS A 498 19.97 74.59 -39.35
C HIS A 498 18.93 73.50 -39.60
N ALA A 499 17.85 73.57 -38.84
CA ALA A 499 16.71 72.67 -38.98
C ALA A 499 16.06 72.76 -40.37
N VAL A 500 15.70 71.60 -40.93
CA VAL A 500 15.02 71.52 -42.23
C VAL A 500 13.59 71.03 -42.03
N GLU A 501 12.65 71.96 -42.14
CA GLU A 501 11.21 71.69 -42.08
C GLU A 501 10.72 70.89 -43.31
N SER A 502 9.63 70.13 -43.14
CA SER A 502 8.95 69.40 -44.23
C SER A 502 9.83 68.40 -44.99
N SER A 503 10.91 67.92 -44.36
CA SER A 503 11.74 66.84 -44.91
C SER A 503 11.03 65.52 -44.71
N GLN A 504 10.87 64.73 -45.78
CA GLN A 504 10.37 63.37 -45.70
C GLN A 504 11.42 62.48 -45.05
N VAL A 505 11.05 61.81 -43.96
CA VAL A 505 11.86 60.84 -43.24
C VAL A 505 11.27 59.46 -43.46
N ILE A 506 12.09 58.48 -43.84
CA ILE A 506 11.71 57.08 -44.02
C ILE A 506 12.66 56.23 -43.19
N VAL A 507 12.10 55.39 -42.32
CA VAL A 507 12.84 54.48 -41.45
C VAL A 507 12.74 53.07 -42.01
N PHE A 508 13.89 52.44 -42.22
CA PHE A 508 13.98 51.06 -42.67
C PHE A 508 14.54 50.17 -41.57
N LEU A 509 14.03 48.94 -41.52
CA LEU A 509 14.61 47.84 -40.77
C LEU A 509 14.64 46.61 -41.67
N ASN A 510 15.80 45.96 -41.79
CA ASN A 510 16.00 44.80 -42.68
C ASN A 510 15.53 45.03 -44.13
N GLY A 511 15.69 46.26 -44.64
CA GLY A 511 15.31 46.64 -46.00
C GLY A 511 13.81 46.90 -46.22
N GLN A 512 12.97 46.77 -45.18
CA GLN A 512 11.54 47.12 -45.23
C GLN A 512 11.28 48.47 -44.59
N ILE A 513 10.33 49.23 -45.15
CA ILE A 513 9.87 50.49 -44.57
C ILE A 513 9.09 50.16 -43.29
N LEU A 514 9.57 50.67 -42.17
CA LEU A 514 8.98 50.48 -40.84
C LEU A 514 8.06 51.66 -40.48
N SER A 515 8.44 52.88 -40.88
CA SER A 515 7.67 54.11 -40.68
C SER A 515 8.12 55.19 -41.67
N GLN A 516 7.24 56.16 -41.93
CA GLN A 516 7.55 57.36 -42.72
C GLN A 516 6.78 58.57 -42.17
N GLY A 517 7.37 59.76 -42.28
CA GLY A 517 6.76 61.01 -41.83
C GLY A 517 7.45 62.23 -42.41
N THR A 518 7.05 63.42 -41.97
CA THR A 518 7.66 64.70 -42.36
C THR A 518 8.06 65.48 -41.13
N THR A 519 9.19 66.18 -41.18
CA THR A 519 9.66 67.03 -40.08
C THR A 519 8.78 68.26 -39.86
N ASP A 520 8.68 68.69 -38.61
CA ASP A 520 8.02 69.93 -38.19
C ASP A 520 8.88 71.19 -38.47
N GLY A 521 8.41 72.36 -38.04
CA GLY A 521 9.13 73.65 -38.19
C GLY A 521 10.47 73.74 -37.46
N ASN A 522 10.73 72.82 -36.52
CA ASN A 522 12.03 72.69 -35.87
C ASN A 522 12.90 71.62 -36.55
N GLY A 523 12.49 71.05 -37.68
CA GLY A 523 13.21 69.97 -38.35
C GLY A 523 13.13 68.63 -37.61
N ALA A 524 12.19 68.46 -36.66
CA ALA A 524 12.08 67.28 -35.83
C ALA A 524 10.93 66.36 -36.30
N LEU A 525 11.09 65.06 -36.10
CA LEU A 525 10.04 64.05 -36.24
C LEU A 525 10.19 63.01 -35.13
N SER A 526 9.14 62.78 -34.34
CA SER A 526 9.09 61.68 -33.38
C SER A 526 8.39 60.48 -34.01
N ILE A 527 9.00 59.32 -33.91
CA ILE A 527 8.48 58.06 -34.44
C ILE A 527 8.38 57.08 -33.28
N HIS A 528 7.15 56.65 -32.98
CA HIS A 528 6.85 55.79 -31.85
C HIS A 528 6.79 54.30 -32.23
N ASP A 529 6.87 53.44 -31.23
CA ASP A 529 6.61 51.99 -31.32
C ASP A 529 7.47 51.23 -32.33
N LEU A 530 8.77 51.53 -32.38
CA LEU A 530 9.73 50.85 -33.24
C LEU A 530 10.38 49.67 -32.50
N PRO A 531 10.49 48.48 -33.12
CA PRO A 531 11.19 47.36 -32.51
C PRO A 531 12.69 47.65 -32.39
N VAL A 532 13.33 47.04 -31.40
CA VAL A 532 14.79 47.00 -31.26
C VAL A 532 15.46 46.54 -32.55
N GLY A 533 16.59 47.18 -32.89
CA GLY A 533 17.38 46.79 -34.06
C GLY A 533 18.22 47.90 -34.64
N GLN A 534 18.92 47.58 -35.72
CA GLN A 534 19.68 48.57 -36.50
C GLN A 534 18.78 49.17 -37.57
N LEU A 535 18.40 50.43 -37.39
CA LEU A 535 17.57 51.20 -38.29
C LEU A 535 18.42 51.97 -39.29
N ILE A 536 17.94 52.06 -40.53
CA ILE A 536 18.45 53.00 -41.52
C ILE A 536 17.43 54.12 -41.65
N VAL A 537 17.83 55.35 -41.34
CA VAL A 537 16.96 56.53 -41.44
C VAL A 537 17.40 57.34 -42.65
N ILE A 538 16.48 57.56 -43.57
CA ILE A 538 16.70 58.37 -44.78
C ILE A 538 15.86 59.63 -44.66
N ALA A 539 16.46 60.80 -44.90
CA ALA A 539 15.74 62.07 -44.98
C ALA A 539 15.91 62.70 -46.37
N LYS A 540 14.84 63.27 -46.92
CA LYS A 540 14.81 63.86 -48.25
C LYS A 540 13.88 65.07 -48.31
N THR A 541 14.31 66.14 -48.96
CA THR A 541 13.44 67.30 -49.26
C THR A 541 12.67 67.08 -50.56
N SER A 542 11.43 67.57 -50.62
CA SER A 542 10.62 67.51 -51.83
C SER A 542 11.33 68.15 -53.03
N GLY A 543 11.31 67.48 -54.18
CA GLY A 543 11.95 67.97 -55.42
C GLY A 543 13.47 67.79 -55.52
N GLN A 544 14.16 67.36 -54.46
CA GLN A 544 15.60 67.06 -54.47
C GLN A 544 15.88 65.61 -54.87
N SER A 545 17.00 65.32 -55.54
CA SER A 545 17.43 63.93 -55.83
C SER A 545 18.31 63.35 -54.71
N ALA A 546 19.04 64.22 -54.02
CA ALA A 546 19.96 63.84 -52.95
C ALA A 546 19.20 63.62 -51.61
N TYR A 547 19.74 62.76 -50.76
CA TYR A 547 19.14 62.41 -49.47
C TYR A 547 20.22 62.26 -48.40
N GLY A 548 19.86 62.53 -47.14
CA GLY A 548 20.66 62.20 -45.98
C GLY A 548 20.40 60.77 -45.52
N ARG A 549 21.43 60.08 -45.03
CA ARG A 549 21.32 58.72 -44.50
C ARG A 549 22.09 58.63 -43.19
N THR A 550 21.47 58.03 -42.18
CA THR A 550 22.15 57.64 -40.94
C THR A 550 21.74 56.24 -40.51
N GLU A 551 22.59 55.58 -39.73
CA GLU A 551 22.31 54.29 -39.11
C GLU A 551 22.16 54.49 -37.60
N VAL A 552 21.07 53.97 -37.04
CA VAL A 552 20.73 54.12 -35.62
C VAL A 552 20.55 52.74 -35.02
N THR A 553 21.31 52.43 -33.97
CA THR A 553 21.04 51.22 -33.17
C THR A 553 20.00 51.58 -32.12
N LEU A 554 18.76 51.14 -32.32
CA LEU A 554 17.67 51.41 -31.40
C LEU A 554 17.66 50.34 -30.30
N GLY A 555 18.29 50.62 -29.16
CA GLY A 555 18.27 49.80 -27.94
C GLY A 555 17.55 50.45 -26.75
N SER A 556 17.17 51.72 -26.90
CA SER A 556 16.41 52.54 -25.97
C SER A 556 15.77 53.67 -26.77
N ASN A 557 14.93 54.51 -26.14
CA ASN A 557 14.53 55.78 -26.75
C ASN A 557 15.79 56.54 -27.17
N THR A 558 15.86 56.92 -28.44
CA THR A 558 17.08 57.46 -29.05
C THR A 558 16.74 58.67 -29.90
N SER A 559 17.64 59.65 -29.90
CA SER A 559 17.60 60.76 -30.85
C SER A 559 18.70 60.59 -31.88
N ALA A 560 18.38 60.83 -33.15
CA ALA A 560 19.32 60.75 -34.25
C ALA A 560 19.23 62.01 -35.12
N GLN A 561 20.38 62.51 -35.55
CA GLN A 561 20.45 63.62 -36.50
C GLN A 561 20.72 63.07 -37.91
N VAL A 562 19.99 63.59 -38.90
CA VAL A 562 20.21 63.29 -40.32
C VAL A 562 20.56 64.58 -41.05
N GLN A 563 21.76 64.62 -41.63
CA GLN A 563 22.22 65.79 -42.38
C GLN A 563 21.91 65.64 -43.88
N LEU A 564 21.31 66.66 -44.48
CA LEU A 564 21.05 66.70 -45.91
C LEU A 564 22.28 67.21 -46.69
N PRO A 565 22.63 66.60 -47.83
CA PRO A 565 23.70 67.09 -48.70
C PRO A 565 23.30 68.40 -49.41
N LEU A 566 24.28 69.26 -49.70
CA LEU A 566 24.07 70.47 -50.52
C LEU A 566 23.47 70.11 -51.88
N ALA A 567 22.42 70.85 -52.26
CA ALA A 567 22.03 70.94 -53.65
C ALA A 567 23.15 71.68 -54.39
N ASN A 568 24.15 70.95 -54.89
CA ASN A 568 25.11 71.55 -55.81
C ASN A 568 24.36 71.97 -57.08
N GLY A 569 24.06 73.27 -57.17
CA GLY A 569 23.70 73.94 -58.40
C GLY A 569 24.87 73.84 -59.37
N GLY A 570 24.89 72.76 -60.16
CA GLY A 570 25.89 72.51 -61.18
C GLY A 570 25.30 71.54 -62.18
N TYR A 571 24.76 72.09 -63.27
CA TYR A 571 24.42 71.31 -64.45
C TYR A 571 25.69 70.60 -64.95
N SER A 572 25.77 69.28 -64.78
CA SER A 572 26.57 68.43 -65.67
C SER A 572 25.63 67.46 -66.37
N VAL A 573 25.36 67.75 -67.64
CA VAL A 573 24.78 66.78 -68.57
C VAL A 573 25.81 65.67 -68.78
N VAL A 574 25.32 64.44 -69.02
CA VAL A 574 25.99 63.14 -69.22
C VAL A 574 25.97 62.31 -67.92
N SER A 575 25.25 61.19 -67.79
CA SER A 575 24.50 60.37 -68.73
C SER A 575 23.40 59.62 -67.97
N ALA A 576 22.30 59.32 -68.66
CA ALA A 576 21.22 58.47 -68.16
C ALA A 576 21.76 57.10 -67.74
N ASN A 577 21.59 56.73 -66.46
CA ASN A 577 21.46 55.35 -65.97
C ASN A 577 21.12 55.32 -64.47
N ALA A 578 19.98 55.91 -64.08
CA ALA A 578 19.38 55.73 -62.75
C ALA A 578 17.98 55.09 -62.81
N GLY A 579 17.69 54.34 -63.89
CA GLY A 579 16.39 53.70 -64.14
C GLY A 579 16.30 52.22 -63.78
N TRP A 580 17.33 51.58 -63.22
CA TRP A 580 17.39 50.11 -63.11
C TRP A 580 17.51 49.50 -61.70
N ILE A 581 17.61 50.28 -60.63
CA ILE A 581 17.72 49.69 -59.27
C ILE A 581 16.34 49.42 -58.62
N ILE A 582 15.29 50.15 -59.01
CA ILE A 582 13.93 49.92 -58.48
C ILE A 582 13.21 48.78 -59.23
N LEU A 583 13.60 48.45 -60.47
CA LEU A 583 13.00 47.34 -61.24
C LEU A 583 13.69 45.98 -60.97
N ALA A 584 14.95 45.97 -60.53
CA ALA A 584 15.69 44.73 -60.23
C ALA A 584 15.23 44.04 -58.93
N ILE A 585 14.73 44.79 -57.95
CA ILE A 585 14.21 44.22 -56.69
C ILE A 585 12.80 43.64 -56.87
N VAL A 586 12.00 44.19 -57.79
CA VAL A 586 10.64 43.71 -58.11
C VAL A 586 10.66 42.45 -58.97
N LEU A 587 11.68 42.25 -59.82
CA LEU A 587 11.82 41.02 -60.63
C LEU A 587 12.50 39.86 -59.88
N ALA A 588 13.35 40.13 -58.89
CA ALA A 588 13.98 39.09 -58.06
C ALA A 588 13.02 38.44 -57.03
N THR A 589 11.97 39.14 -56.61
CA THR A 589 10.91 38.59 -55.74
C THR A 589 9.83 37.82 -56.52
N GLY A 590 9.60 38.14 -57.80
CA GLY A 590 8.67 37.41 -58.68
C GLY A 590 9.17 36.02 -59.09
N ALA A 591 10.49 35.83 -59.28
CA ALA A 591 11.07 34.55 -59.68
C ALA A 591 11.26 33.55 -58.52
N SER A 592 11.42 34.03 -57.28
CA SER A 592 11.61 33.17 -56.09
C SER A 592 10.29 32.59 -55.55
N LEU A 593 9.15 33.28 -55.73
CA LEU A 593 7.83 32.71 -55.42
C LEU A 593 7.40 31.59 -56.40
N GLY A 594 7.76 31.70 -57.69
CA GLY A 594 7.44 30.69 -58.71
C GLY A 594 8.16 29.35 -58.49
N ILE A 595 9.41 29.38 -58.02
CA ILE A 595 10.21 28.17 -57.74
C ILE A 595 9.73 27.47 -56.45
N PHE A 596 9.23 28.21 -55.46
CA PHE A 596 8.72 27.62 -54.21
C PHE A 596 7.35 26.95 -54.40
N VAL A 597 6.46 27.53 -55.22
CA VAL A 597 5.15 26.94 -55.56
C VAL A 597 5.31 25.72 -56.48
N TYR A 598 6.23 25.74 -57.46
CA TYR A 598 6.50 24.58 -58.31
C TYR A 598 7.11 23.39 -57.53
N LYS A 599 8.03 23.63 -56.58
CA LYS A 599 8.57 22.57 -55.70
C LYS A 599 7.53 21.97 -54.75
N ARG A 600 6.52 22.74 -54.31
CA ARG A 600 5.46 22.24 -53.41
C ARG A 600 4.40 21.40 -54.14
N VAL A 601 4.12 21.72 -55.41
CA VAL A 601 3.17 20.95 -56.25
C VAL A 601 3.82 19.71 -56.89
N TYR A 602 5.12 19.72 -57.20
CA TYR A 602 5.83 18.53 -57.68
C TYR A 602 6.03 17.46 -56.59
N LYS A 603 6.21 17.87 -55.32
CA LYS A 603 6.36 16.93 -54.18
C LYS A 603 5.04 16.27 -53.72
N SER A 604 3.87 16.86 -54.02
CA SER A 604 2.57 16.26 -53.68
C SER A 604 2.09 15.21 -54.70
N ARG A 605 2.62 15.23 -55.93
CA ARG A 605 2.34 14.21 -56.97
C ARG A 605 3.23 12.96 -56.90
N LYS A 606 4.26 12.92 -56.03
CA LYS A 606 5.15 11.75 -55.84
C LYS A 606 4.93 10.96 -54.54
N ARG A 607 3.84 11.24 -53.81
CA ARG A 607 3.39 10.50 -52.61
C ARG A 607 1.99 9.87 -52.74
N LYS A 608 1.51 9.73 -53.98
CA LYS A 608 0.45 8.80 -54.36
C LYS A 608 0.94 7.89 -55.49
N THR A 609 1.90 7.06 -55.11
CA THR A 609 2.23 5.74 -55.66
C THR A 609 2.89 4.99 -54.53
#